data_AF-A0AAV1HM12-F1
#
_entry.id   AF-A0AAV1HM12-F1
#
_cell.length_a   1.000
_cell.length_b   1.000
_cell.length_c   1.000
_cell.angle_alpha   90.00
_cell.angle_beta   90.00
_cell.angle_gamma   90.00
#
_symmetry.space_group_name_H-M   'P 1'
#
loop_
_entity.id
_entity.type
_entity.pdbx_description
1 polymer ?
#
loop_
_entity_poly.entity_id
_entity_poly.type
_entity_poly.pdbx_seq_one_letter_code
_entity_poly.pdbx_strand_id
1 'polypeptide(L)'
;MEEFHNGNEGSFNQEEVDNSIKECIESVVGGDDYSQSLVNKWTAGIVERCLTQLVKQGKPYKYIVTCAVMQKTGAGLHTANSCYWDTTMDGSCTVRWENRTMYCVVSVFAVAIA
;
A
#
# COMPACT_ATOMS: atom_id res chain seq x y z
N MET A 1 17.67 -15.61 -31.14
CA MET A 1 17.72 -14.21 -30.68
C MET A 1 16.29 -13.86 -30.38
N GLU A 2 15.86 -14.10 -29.15
CA GLU A 2 14.48 -13.79 -28.74
C GLU A 2 14.37 -12.27 -28.61
N GLU A 3 13.43 -11.71 -29.35
CA GLU A 3 13.15 -10.30 -29.38
C GLU A 3 12.62 -9.88 -28.01
N PHE A 4 13.46 -9.15 -27.26
CA PHE A 4 13.03 -8.40 -26.09
C PHE A 4 11.93 -7.42 -26.53
N HIS A 5 10.69 -7.71 -26.13
CA HIS A 5 9.60 -6.75 -26.22
C HIS A 5 9.93 -5.58 -25.29
N ASN A 6 10.40 -4.48 -25.89
CA ASN A 6 10.63 -3.23 -25.22
C ASN A 6 9.31 -2.46 -25.13
N GLY A 7 8.54 -2.75 -24.09
CA GLY A 7 7.38 -1.98 -23.68
C GLY A 7 7.60 -1.44 -22.28
N ASN A 8 7.30 -0.17 -22.08
CA ASN A 8 7.20 0.49 -20.76
C ASN A 8 6.03 -0.09 -19.89
N GLU A 9 5.72 -1.38 -20.08
CA GLU A 9 4.61 -2.16 -19.49
C GLU A 9 5.05 -2.97 -18.25
N GLY A 10 6.35 -2.96 -17.91
CA GLY A 10 6.92 -3.71 -16.78
C GLY A 10 7.37 -2.85 -15.59
N SER A 11 7.21 -1.53 -15.63
CA SER A 11 7.64 -0.65 -14.54
C SER A 11 6.52 -0.40 -13.52
N PHE A 12 6.90 -0.25 -12.25
CA PHE A 12 5.97 -0.01 -11.16
C PHE A 12 5.22 1.32 -11.37
N ASN A 13 3.90 1.24 -11.57
CA ASN A 13 3.05 2.43 -11.66
C ASN A 13 2.60 2.89 -10.26
N GLN A 14 3.30 3.88 -9.72
CA GLN A 14 3.02 4.39 -8.38
C GLN A 14 1.63 5.03 -8.23
N GLU A 15 1.14 5.72 -9.26
CA GLU A 15 -0.16 6.42 -9.20
C GLU A 15 -1.33 5.43 -9.15
N GLU A 16 -1.27 4.37 -9.95
CA GLU A 16 -2.25 3.29 -9.94
C GLU A 16 -2.32 2.63 -8.56
N VAL A 17 -1.15 2.37 -7.96
CA VAL A 17 -1.05 1.76 -6.62
C VAL A 17 -1.52 2.73 -5.53
N ASP A 18 -1.17 4.01 -5.61
CA ASP A 18 -1.63 5.05 -4.67
C ASP A 18 -3.17 5.12 -4.62
N ASN A 19 -3.82 5.18 -5.78
CA ASN A 19 -5.28 5.21 -5.89
C ASN A 19 -5.92 3.94 -5.32
N SER A 20 -5.39 2.76 -5.67
CA SER A 20 -5.86 1.48 -5.13
C SER A 20 -5.75 1.41 -3.60
N ILE A 21 -4.65 1.90 -3.03
CA ILE A 21 -4.48 1.96 -1.56
C ILE A 21 -5.50 2.92 -0.94
N LYS A 22 -5.70 4.12 -1.50
CA LYS A 22 -6.68 5.09 -0.99
C LYS A 22 -8.09 4.51 -0.96
N GLU A 23 -8.52 3.86 -2.04
CA GLU A 23 -9.82 3.18 -2.11
C GLU A 23 -9.94 2.06 -1.06
N CYS A 24 -8.87 1.27 -0.87
CA CYS A 24 -8.86 0.22 0.15
C CYS A 24 -9.03 0.80 1.56
N ILE A 25 -8.30 1.87 1.91
CA ILE A 25 -8.42 2.55 3.20
C ILE A 25 -9.86 3.08 3.37
N GLU A 26 -10.36 3.85 2.40
CA GLU A 26 -11.68 4.47 2.48
C GLU A 26 -12.79 3.43 2.64
N SER A 27 -12.69 2.29 1.94
CA SER A 27 -13.67 1.21 2.03
C SER A 27 -13.72 0.48 3.38
N VAL A 28 -12.66 0.59 4.20
CA VAL A 28 -12.55 -0.12 5.48
C VAL A 28 -12.75 0.80 6.67
N VAL A 29 -12.27 2.05 6.60
CA VAL A 29 -12.27 3.00 7.73
C VAL A 29 -12.84 4.38 7.41
N GLY A 30 -13.26 4.65 6.17
CA GLY A 30 -13.69 5.99 5.73
C GLY A 30 -14.79 6.63 6.58
N GLY A 31 -15.75 5.81 7.03
CA GLY A 31 -16.88 6.25 7.86
C GLY A 31 -16.71 6.02 9.36
N ASP A 32 -15.60 5.46 9.82
CA ASP A 32 -15.42 5.02 11.19
C ASP A 32 -14.62 6.03 12.03
N ASP A 33 -15.08 6.29 13.25
CA ASP A 33 -14.25 6.93 14.28
C ASP A 33 -13.34 5.88 14.95
N TYR A 34 -12.15 6.29 15.40
CA TYR A 34 -11.17 5.41 16.03
C TYR A 34 -11.78 4.57 17.17
N SER A 35 -11.54 3.27 17.10
CA SER A 35 -11.89 2.29 18.14
C SER A 35 -10.76 1.28 18.28
N GLN A 36 -10.11 1.28 19.45
CA GLN A 36 -9.00 0.37 19.74
C GLN A 36 -9.38 -1.11 19.49
N SER A 37 -10.62 -1.48 19.83
CA SER A 37 -11.12 -2.84 19.63
C SER A 37 -11.24 -3.27 18.16
N LEU A 38 -11.33 -2.31 17.23
CA LEU A 38 -11.49 -2.56 15.80
C LEU A 38 -10.18 -2.47 15.03
N VAL A 39 -9.12 -1.89 15.61
CA VAL A 39 -7.83 -1.63 14.92
C VAL A 39 -7.29 -2.88 14.22
N ASN A 40 -7.24 -4.02 14.92
CA ASN A 40 -6.72 -5.27 14.32
C ASN A 40 -7.57 -5.75 13.14
N LYS A 41 -8.88 -5.54 13.18
CA LYS A 41 -9.78 -5.90 12.08
C LYS A 41 -9.58 -4.96 10.89
N TRP A 42 -9.44 -3.66 11.14
CA TRP A 42 -9.20 -2.67 10.10
C TRP A 42 -7.85 -2.87 9.41
N THR A 43 -6.77 -3.05 10.17
CA THR A 43 -5.44 -3.25 9.59
C THR A 43 -5.37 -4.52 8.75
N ALA A 44 -5.93 -5.64 9.23
CA ALA A 44 -6.04 -6.87 8.45
C ALA A 44 -6.89 -6.66 7.19
N GLY A 45 -8.06 -6.03 7.31
CA GLY A 45 -8.95 -5.78 6.18
C GLY A 45 -8.33 -4.88 5.10
N ILE A 46 -7.58 -3.85 5.50
CA ILE A 46 -6.86 -2.97 4.56
C ILE A 46 -5.76 -3.75 3.84
N VAL A 47 -4.93 -4.50 4.58
CA VAL A 47 -3.84 -5.30 4.00
C VAL A 47 -4.38 -6.35 3.01
N GLU A 48 -5.41 -7.10 3.39
CA GLU A 48 -6.03 -8.13 2.54
C GLU A 48 -6.63 -7.52 1.26
N ARG A 49 -7.32 -6.38 1.36
CA ARG A 49 -7.91 -5.71 0.20
C ARG A 49 -6.84 -5.17 -0.74
N CYS A 50 -5.81 -4.51 -0.23
CA CYS A 50 -4.68 -4.05 -1.03
C CYS A 50 -4.02 -5.22 -1.77
N LEU A 51 -3.67 -6.30 -1.05
CA LEU A 51 -3.07 -7.49 -1.66
C LEU A 51 -3.97 -8.11 -2.74
N THR A 52 -5.27 -8.24 -2.46
CA THR A 52 -6.23 -8.81 -3.40
C THR A 52 -6.33 -7.97 -4.67
N GLN A 53 -6.42 -6.64 -4.55
CA GLN A 53 -6.48 -5.75 -5.72
C GLN A 53 -5.19 -5.78 -6.52
N LEU A 54 -4.02 -5.72 -5.86
CA LEU A 54 -2.71 -5.72 -6.52
C LEU A 54 -2.44 -7.04 -7.26
N VAL A 55 -2.67 -8.19 -6.60
CA VAL A 55 -2.48 -9.50 -7.22
C VAL A 55 -3.42 -9.71 -8.41
N LYS A 56 -4.66 -9.19 -8.33
CA LYS A 56 -5.63 -9.29 -9.44
C LYS A 56 -5.16 -8.58 -10.71
N GLN A 57 -4.22 -7.64 -10.63
CA GLN A 57 -3.62 -6.99 -11.81
C GLN A 57 -2.77 -7.97 -12.64
N GLY A 58 -2.38 -9.12 -12.10
CA GLY A 58 -1.62 -10.14 -12.83
C GLY A 58 -0.21 -9.72 -13.21
N LYS A 59 0.32 -8.65 -12.60
CA LYS A 59 1.69 -8.17 -12.84
C LYS A 59 2.71 -9.07 -12.12
N PRO A 60 3.92 -9.26 -12.68
CA PRO A 60 4.92 -10.20 -12.16
C PRO A 60 5.67 -9.62 -10.95
N TYR A 61 4.96 -9.35 -9.85
CA TYR A 61 5.53 -8.78 -8.63
C TYR A 61 5.25 -9.67 -7.41
N LYS A 62 6.21 -9.70 -6.48
CA LYS A 62 5.95 -10.00 -5.07
C LYS A 62 5.51 -8.71 -4.40
N TYR A 63 4.33 -8.74 -3.77
CA TYR A 63 3.80 -7.60 -3.04
C TYR A 63 3.99 -7.76 -1.53
N ILE A 64 4.42 -6.69 -0.88
CA ILE A 64 4.47 -6.54 0.58
C ILE A 64 3.61 -5.35 0.94
N VAL A 65 2.67 -5.52 1.87
CA VAL A 65 1.79 -4.44 2.33
C VAL A 65 1.90 -4.31 3.84
N THR A 66 2.14 -3.09 4.32
CA THR A 66 2.16 -2.73 5.74
C THR A 66 1.08 -1.69 6.00
N CYS A 67 0.40 -1.79 7.14
CA CYS A 67 -0.63 -0.85 7.57
C CYS A 67 -0.41 -0.48 9.04
N ALA A 68 -0.41 0.81 9.33
CA ALA A 68 -0.34 1.36 10.68
C ALA A 68 -1.53 2.30 10.91
N VAL A 69 -2.29 2.07 11.99
CA VAL A 69 -3.39 2.94 12.42
C VAL A 69 -3.05 3.51 13.79
N MET A 70 -3.15 4.83 13.95
CA MET A 70 -2.83 5.54 15.19
C MET A 70 -3.94 6.51 15.57
N GLN A 71 -4.35 6.49 16.84
CA GLN A 71 -5.31 7.45 17.37
C GLN A 71 -4.73 8.88 17.37
N LYS A 72 -5.54 9.86 17.00
CA LYS A 72 -5.20 11.28 17.14
C LYS A 72 -5.33 11.74 18.59
N THR A 73 -4.21 11.78 19.30
CA THR A 73 -4.11 12.26 20.69
C THR A 73 -3.11 13.40 20.87
N GLY A 74 -2.60 13.95 19.77
CA GLY A 74 -1.55 14.98 19.77
C GLY A 74 -0.11 14.42 19.74
N ALA A 75 0.05 13.10 19.83
CA ALA A 75 1.35 12.44 19.63
C ALA A 75 1.74 12.39 18.14
N GLY A 76 3.04 12.48 17.86
CA GLY A 76 3.59 12.36 16.51
C GLY A 76 3.84 10.91 16.07
N LEU A 77 3.87 10.69 14.75
CA LEU A 77 4.21 9.41 14.12
C LEU A 77 5.30 9.64 13.07
N HIS A 78 6.41 8.90 13.17
CA HIS A 78 7.48 8.91 12.17
C HIS A 78 7.67 7.51 11.59
N THR A 79 7.46 7.37 10.28
CA THR A 79 7.65 6.11 9.52
C THR A 79 8.63 6.36 8.39
N ALA A 80 9.62 5.48 8.27
CA ALA A 80 10.58 5.49 7.16
C ALA A 80 10.74 4.07 6.61
N ASN A 81 11.06 3.97 5.32
CA ASN A 81 11.39 2.72 4.65
C ASN A 81 12.76 2.86 3.97
N SER A 82 13.46 1.75 3.82
CA SER A 82 14.72 1.66 3.08
C SER A 82 14.77 0.29 2.43
N CYS A 83 15.16 0.25 1.15
CA CYS A 83 15.14 -0.95 0.34
C CYS A 83 16.48 -1.13 -0.38
N TYR A 84 16.89 -2.38 -0.56
CA TYR A 84 18.00 -2.76 -1.43
C TYR A 84 17.46 -3.67 -2.51
N TRP A 85 17.33 -3.13 -3.73
CA TRP A 85 16.47 -3.68 -4.79
C TRP A 85 16.83 -3.08 -6.16
N ASP A 86 16.17 -3.52 -7.24
CA ASP A 86 16.35 -2.96 -8.58
C ASP A 86 15.54 -1.67 -8.73
N THR A 87 16.22 -0.53 -8.83
CA THR A 87 15.58 0.79 -8.94
C THR A 87 14.84 1.05 -10.26
N THR A 88 14.96 0.15 -11.23
CA THR A 88 14.28 0.25 -12.53
C THR A 88 12.98 -0.54 -12.58
N MET A 89 12.93 -1.70 -11.91
CA MET A 89 11.80 -2.63 -11.96
C MET A 89 10.97 -2.64 -10.67
N ASP A 90 11.61 -2.40 -9.53
CA ASP A 90 10.97 -2.43 -8.22
C ASP A 90 10.44 -1.05 -7.83
N GLY A 91 9.45 -1.03 -6.92
CA GLY A 91 8.90 0.22 -6.46
C GLY A 91 8.11 0.11 -5.17
N SER A 92 7.83 1.28 -4.58
CA SER A 92 6.96 1.38 -3.41
C SER A 92 6.05 2.58 -3.51
N CYS A 93 4.92 2.48 -2.81
CA CYS A 93 4.00 3.59 -2.63
C CYS A 93 3.61 3.66 -1.15
N THR A 94 3.64 4.85 -0.57
CA THR A 94 3.18 5.09 0.82
C THR A 94 2.06 6.12 0.81
N VAL A 95 0.87 5.69 1.21
CA VAL A 95 -0.29 6.57 1.39
C VAL A 95 -0.44 6.91 2.85
N ARG A 96 -0.59 8.22 3.12
CA ARG A 96 -0.98 8.76 4.42
C ARG A 96 -2.43 9.23 4.30
N TRP A 97 -3.31 8.60 5.05
CA TRP A 97 -4.72 8.94 5.16
C TRP A 97 -5.03 9.37 6.59
N GLU A 98 -5.98 10.25 6.76
CA GLU A 98 -6.46 10.65 8.07
C GLU A 98 -7.93 11.02 8.03
N ASN A 99 -8.60 10.84 9.18
CA ASN A 99 -9.88 11.46 9.44
C ASN A 99 -9.81 12.27 10.74
N ARG A 100 -10.96 12.61 11.32
CA ARG A 100 -11.02 13.40 12.55
C ARG A 100 -10.31 12.73 13.74
N THR A 101 -10.32 11.40 13.85
CA THR A 101 -9.97 10.68 15.08
C THR A 101 -8.74 9.77 14.95
N MET A 102 -8.23 9.53 13.74
CA MET A 102 -7.04 8.69 13.53
C MET A 102 -6.23 9.05 12.28
N TYR A 103 -4.99 8.56 12.27
CA TYR A 103 -4.12 8.43 11.11
C TYR A 103 -4.10 6.97 10.64
N CYS A 104 -4.02 6.76 9.33
CA CYS A 104 -3.76 5.47 8.70
C CYS A 104 -2.63 5.62 7.68
N VAL A 105 -1.54 4.89 7.86
CA VAL A 105 -0.40 4.87 6.94
C VAL A 105 -0.29 3.48 6.33
N VAL A 106 -0.34 3.39 5.01
CA VAL A 106 -0.19 2.12 4.29
C VAL A 106 0.98 2.24 3.34
N SER A 107 1.94 1.31 3.44
CA SER A 107 3.05 1.21 2.50
C SER A 107 2.99 -0.11 1.74
N VAL A 108 3.04 -0.02 0.41
CA VAL A 108 3.13 -1.15 -0.51
C VAL A 108 4.53 -1.16 -1.12
N PHE A 109 5.12 -2.35 -1.21
CA PHE A 109 6.34 -2.62 -1.97
C PHE A 109 6.03 -3.66 -3.02
N ALA A 110 6.47 -3.43 -4.26
CA ALA A 110 6.36 -4.34 -5.37
C ALA A 110 7.78 -4.69 -5.83
N VAL A 111 8.14 -5.96 -5.73
CA VAL A 111 9.47 -6.48 -6.11
C VAL A 111 9.29 -7.41 -7.31
N ALA A 112 9.89 -7.08 -8.44
CA ALA A 112 9.74 -7.79 -9.69
C ALA A 112 10.20 -9.24 -9.57
N ILE A 113 9.52 -10.13 -10.28
CA ILE A 113 9.84 -11.56 -10.39
C ILE A 113 10.18 -11.87 -11.85
N ALA A 114 11.07 -11.09 -12.45
CA ALA A 114 11.64 -11.35 -13.77
C ALA A 114 12.97 -10.59 -13.89
#